data_AF-A0A699VNX9-F1
#
_entry.id   AF-A0A699VNX9-F1
#
_cell.length_a   1.000
_cell.length_b   1.000
_cell.length_c   1.000
_cell.angle_alpha   90.00
_cell.angle_beta   90.00
_cell.angle_gamma   90.00
#
_symmetry.space_group_name_H-M   'P 1'
#
loop_
_entity.id
_entity.type
_entity.pdbx_description
1 polymer ?
#
loop_
_entity_poly.entity_id
_entity_poly.type
_entity_poly.pdbx_seq_one_letter_code
_entity_poly.pdbx_strand_id
1 'polypeptide(L)'
;CEAKTIKSSVDEPPEVELKDLPHHLENAFLEGDNKLPVIISKELGSEEKTALIKVLKSHKRAIAWKLSDIQGINPEFCTHKILMEEDYKPAMQHQRRVNPRIHDVIKKEVEKLFDAGLIYPISDSPWVSP
;
A
#
# COMPACT_ATOMS: atom_id res chain seq x y z
N CYS A 1 -3.20 26.18 8.01
CA CYS A 1 -3.07 24.89 7.31
C CYS A 1 -2.20 25.09 6.09
N GLU A 2 -0.90 24.85 6.19
CA GLU A 2 -0.05 24.80 5.01
C GLU A 2 -0.31 23.47 4.32
N ALA A 3 -0.96 23.52 3.15
CA ALA A 3 -1.10 22.35 2.30
C ALA A 3 0.29 21.97 1.81
N LYS A 4 0.96 21.03 2.51
CA LYS A 4 2.13 20.35 1.96
C LYS A 4 1.69 19.76 0.64
N THR A 5 2.21 20.30 -0.46
CA THR A 5 1.98 19.79 -1.80
C THR A 5 2.70 18.44 -1.87
N ILE A 6 1.98 17.37 -1.52
CA ILE A 6 2.48 16.01 -1.73
C ILE A 6 2.57 15.87 -3.24
N LYS A 7 3.80 15.81 -3.78
CA LYS A 7 4.02 15.49 -5.19
C LYS A 7 3.28 14.19 -5.48
N SER A 8 2.39 14.22 -6.47
CA SER A 8 1.56 13.05 -6.76
C SER A 8 2.42 11.98 -7.41
N SER A 9 2.25 10.72 -7.02
CA SER A 9 2.91 9.57 -7.67
C SER A 9 2.54 9.41 -9.14
N VAL A 10 1.47 10.09 -9.57
CA VAL A 10 1.07 10.20 -10.97
C VAL A 10 2.08 11.03 -11.77
N ASP A 11 2.73 12.03 -11.15
CA ASP A 11 3.72 12.88 -11.84
C ASP A 11 5.09 12.17 -11.96
N GLU A 12 5.42 11.30 -11.00
CA GLU A 12 6.65 10.51 -10.98
C GLU A 12 6.35 9.04 -10.62
N PRO A 13 5.86 8.26 -11.62
CA PRO A 13 5.45 6.88 -11.39
C PRO A 13 6.62 6.00 -10.97
N PRO A 14 6.41 5.03 -10.06
CA PRO A 14 7.46 4.09 -9.70
C PRO A 14 7.86 3.24 -10.91
N GLU A 15 9.12 2.85 -10.98
CA GLU A 15 9.59 1.86 -11.95
C GLU A 15 9.02 0.49 -11.54
N VAL A 16 8.19 -0.10 -12.41
CA VAL A 16 7.50 -1.37 -12.13
C VAL A 16 8.10 -2.47 -13.00
N GLU A 17 8.70 -3.48 -12.37
CA GLU A 17 9.05 -4.73 -13.04
C GLU A 17 7.77 -5.55 -13.29
N LEU A 18 7.39 -5.69 -14.56
CA LEU A 18 6.21 -6.49 -14.93
C LEU A 18 6.52 -7.98 -14.73
N LYS A 19 5.72 -8.63 -13.89
CA LYS A 19 5.77 -10.08 -13.69
C LYS A 19 5.01 -10.81 -14.80
N ASP A 20 5.38 -12.06 -15.03
CA ASP A 20 4.61 -12.96 -15.89
C ASP A 20 3.20 -13.15 -15.31
N LEU A 21 2.19 -12.88 -16.15
CA LEU A 21 0.79 -12.97 -15.76
C LEU A 21 0.17 -14.31 -16.18
N PRO A 22 -0.82 -14.80 -15.42
CA PRO A 22 -1.69 -15.89 -15.86
C PRO A 22 -2.32 -15.60 -17.22
N HIS A 23 -2.62 -16.64 -18.01
CA HIS A 23 -3.08 -16.49 -19.40
C HIS A 23 -4.41 -15.72 -19.56
N HIS A 24 -5.21 -15.60 -18.49
CA HIS A 24 -6.48 -14.86 -18.48
C HIS A 24 -6.32 -13.37 -18.12
N LEU A 25 -5.11 -12.91 -17.76
CA LEU A 25 -4.81 -11.53 -17.41
C LEU A 25 -3.84 -10.91 -18.41
N GLU A 26 -3.94 -9.61 -18.61
CA GLU A 26 -3.02 -8.82 -19.43
C GLU A 26 -2.75 -7.45 -18.80
N ASN A 27 -1.59 -6.88 -19.13
CA ASN A 27 -1.25 -5.51 -18.73
C ASN A 27 -1.85 -4.51 -19.71
N ALA A 28 -2.48 -3.47 -19.18
CA ALA A 28 -2.87 -2.26 -19.89
C ALA A 28 -2.21 -1.05 -19.23
N PHE A 29 -2.00 0.03 -20.00
CA PHE A 29 -1.30 1.21 -19.53
C PHE A 29 -2.22 2.43 -19.55
N LEU A 30 -2.21 3.19 -18.44
CA LEU A 30 -3.03 4.38 -18.30
C LEU A 30 -2.36 5.65 -18.88
N GLU A 31 -1.06 5.60 -19.17
CA GLU A 31 -0.31 6.75 -19.70
C GLU A 31 0.63 6.32 -20.84
N GLY A 32 1.13 7.29 -21.62
CA GLY A 32 2.16 7.04 -22.63
C GLY A 32 3.45 6.49 -22.01
N ASP A 33 4.27 5.82 -22.81
CA ASP A 33 5.57 5.26 -22.42
C ASP A 33 5.52 4.08 -21.43
N ASN A 34 4.49 3.24 -21.48
CA ASN A 34 4.31 2.06 -20.61
C ASN A 34 4.28 2.39 -19.11
N LYS A 35 3.86 3.61 -18.75
CA LYS A 35 3.70 4.05 -17.37
C LYS A 35 2.32 3.69 -16.83
N LEU A 36 2.24 3.56 -15.50
CA LEU A 36 1.00 3.25 -14.77
C LEU A 36 0.33 1.96 -15.28
N PRO A 37 1.01 0.80 -15.17
CA PRO A 37 0.45 -0.47 -15.58
C PRO A 37 -0.73 -0.85 -14.67
N VAL A 38 -1.80 -1.35 -15.28
CA VAL A 38 -2.93 -1.97 -14.62
C VAL A 38 -3.15 -3.36 -15.20
N ILE A 39 -3.50 -4.31 -14.34
CA ILE A 39 -3.79 -5.68 -14.76
C ILE A 39 -5.30 -5.77 -15.02
N ILE A 40 -5.67 -6.16 -16.24
CA ILE A 40 -7.07 -6.34 -16.65
C ILE A 40 -7.31 -7.77 -17.16
N SER A 41 -8.58 -8.17 -17.25
CA SER A 41 -8.91 -9.46 -17.87
C SER A 41 -8.67 -9.42 -19.38
N LYS A 42 -8.00 -10.44 -19.89
CA LYS A 42 -7.75 -10.64 -21.32
C LYS A 42 -9.04 -10.93 -22.10
N GLU A 43 -10.03 -11.50 -21.43
CA GLU A 43 -11.31 -11.93 -22.01
C GLU A 43 -12.28 -10.77 -22.31
N LEU A 44 -11.98 -9.56 -21.85
CA LEU A 44 -12.81 -8.38 -22.10
C LEU A 44 -12.92 -8.09 -23.61
N GLY A 45 -14.11 -7.71 -24.07
CA GLY A 45 -14.32 -7.22 -25.43
C GLY A 45 -13.54 -5.94 -25.70
N SER A 46 -13.21 -5.66 -26.96
CA SER A 46 -12.43 -4.45 -27.34
C SER A 46 -13.11 -3.14 -26.88
N GLU A 47 -14.44 -3.08 -26.96
CA GLU A 47 -15.24 -1.94 -26.50
C GLU A 47 -15.19 -1.80 -24.97
N GLU A 48 -15.37 -2.90 -24.24
CA GLU A 48 -15.31 -2.94 -22.78
C GLU A 48 -13.94 -2.54 -22.25
N LYS A 49 -12.85 -3.05 -22.86
CA LYS A 49 -11.47 -2.67 -22.54
C LYS A 49 -11.28 -1.17 -22.71
N THR A 50 -11.75 -0.61 -23.82
CA THR A 50 -11.62 0.82 -24.11
C THR A 50 -12.39 1.66 -23.09
N ALA A 51 -13.62 1.25 -22.75
CA ALA A 51 -14.44 1.92 -21.75
C ALA A 51 -13.78 1.88 -20.36
N LEU A 52 -13.29 0.71 -19.94
CA LEU A 52 -12.59 0.53 -18.66
C LEU A 52 -11.34 1.41 -18.57
N ILE A 53 -10.46 1.34 -19.58
CA ILE A 53 -9.23 2.14 -19.62
C ILE A 53 -9.56 3.64 -19.57
N LYS A 54 -10.61 4.10 -20.26
CA LYS A 54 -11.04 5.49 -20.22
C LYS A 54 -11.44 5.94 -18.81
N VAL A 55 -12.19 5.11 -18.08
CA VAL A 55 -12.59 5.40 -16.69
C VAL A 55 -11.37 5.44 -15.78
N LEU A 56 -10.47 4.46 -15.88
CA LEU A 56 -9.26 4.38 -15.07
C LEU A 56 -8.32 5.56 -15.34
N LYS A 57 -8.15 5.97 -16.61
CA LYS A 57 -7.37 7.16 -16.98
C LYS A 57 -7.93 8.44 -16.35
N SER A 58 -9.26 8.57 -16.31
CA SER A 58 -9.94 9.74 -15.73
C SER A 58 -9.78 9.79 -14.20
N HIS A 59 -9.63 8.64 -13.55
CA HIS A 59 -9.55 8.51 -12.09
C HIS A 59 -8.18 8.01 -11.60
N LYS A 60 -7.11 8.19 -12.38
CA LYS A 60 -5.77 7.67 -12.04
C LYS A 60 -5.21 8.18 -10.71
N ARG A 61 -5.70 9.34 -10.22
CA ARG A 61 -5.34 9.92 -8.91
C ARG A 61 -5.98 9.22 -7.72
N ALA A 62 -7.04 8.45 -7.94
CA ALA A 62 -7.69 7.67 -6.87
C ALA A 62 -6.97 6.33 -6.61
N ILE A 63 -6.05 5.94 -7.49
CA ILE A 63 -5.28 4.71 -7.37
C ILE A 63 -4.00 5.03 -6.61
N ALA A 64 -3.69 4.22 -5.60
CA ALA A 64 -2.40 4.27 -4.91
C ALA A 64 -1.35 3.53 -5.74
N TRP A 65 -0.35 4.27 -6.25
CA TRP A 65 0.75 3.73 -7.08
C TRP A 65 1.98 3.39 -6.23
N LYS A 66 2.18 4.15 -5.16
CA LYS A 66 3.19 3.93 -4.12
C LYS A 66 2.48 3.76 -2.78
N LEU A 67 3.16 3.13 -1.83
CA LEU A 67 2.64 2.94 -0.47
C LEU A 67 2.30 4.27 0.20
N SER A 68 3.08 5.32 -0.08
CA SER A 68 2.86 6.70 0.39
C SER A 68 1.57 7.35 -0.11
N ASP A 69 0.98 6.82 -1.19
CA ASP A 69 -0.27 7.36 -1.75
C ASP A 69 -1.50 6.88 -0.97
N ILE A 70 -1.34 5.83 -0.15
CA ILE A 70 -2.39 5.33 0.73
C ILE A 70 -2.52 6.33 1.89
N GLN A 71 -3.32 7.36 1.67
CA GLN A 71 -3.64 8.34 2.70
C GLN A 71 -4.58 7.71 3.73
N GLY A 72 -4.10 7.55 4.95
CA GLY A 72 -4.94 7.24 6.10
C GLY A 72 -5.84 8.41 6.49
N ILE A 73 -6.79 8.15 7.40
CA ILE A 73 -7.56 9.21 8.05
C ILE A 73 -6.60 9.96 8.98
N ASN A 74 -6.56 11.30 8.91
CA ASN A 74 -5.73 12.06 9.84
C ASN A 74 -6.27 11.85 11.28
N PRO A 75 -5.41 11.38 12.22
CA PRO A 75 -5.80 11.11 13.61
C PRO A 75 -6.45 12.31 14.33
N GLU A 76 -6.17 13.55 13.92
CA GLU A 76 -6.82 14.74 14.45
C GLU A 76 -8.34 14.79 14.18
N PHE A 77 -8.80 14.17 13.09
CA PHE A 77 -10.23 14.12 12.78
C PHE A 77 -10.93 12.95 13.46
N CYS A 78 -10.30 11.78 13.48
CA CYS A 78 -10.89 10.58 14.04
C CYS A 78 -9.80 9.59 14.45
N THR A 79 -9.85 9.16 15.70
CA THR A 79 -9.07 8.03 16.20
C THR A 79 -9.99 6.87 16.51
N HIS A 80 -9.63 5.68 16.06
CA HIS A 80 -10.31 4.47 16.52
C HIS A 80 -9.85 4.14 17.95
N LYS A 81 -10.80 3.89 18.85
CA LYS A 81 -10.53 3.40 20.21
C LYS A 81 -11.04 1.98 20.34
N ILE A 82 -10.12 1.03 20.53
CA ILE A 82 -10.45 -0.35 20.84
C ILE A 82 -10.83 -0.40 22.33
N LEU A 83 -12.06 -0.81 22.63
CA LEU A 83 -12.52 -1.03 24.00
C LEU A 83 -12.06 -2.43 24.45
N MET A 84 -11.55 -2.52 25.67
CA MET A 84 -11.12 -3.77 26.30
C MET A 84 -12.07 -4.10 27.46
N GLU A 85 -12.16 -5.38 27.80
CA GLU A 85 -12.84 -5.84 29.01
C GLU A 85 -12.15 -5.28 30.27
N GLU A 86 -12.92 -5.01 31.34
CA GLU A 86 -12.44 -4.30 32.53
C GLU A 86 -11.35 -5.06 33.30
N ASP A 87 -11.35 -6.39 33.23
CA ASP A 87 -10.43 -7.28 33.92
C ASP A 87 -9.25 -7.72 33.03
N TYR A 88 -9.22 -7.33 31.76
CA TYR A 88 -8.18 -7.73 30.82
C TYR A 88 -6.88 -6.96 31.05
N LYS A 89 -5.75 -7.69 31.09
CA LYS A 89 -4.42 -7.13 31.38
C LYS A 89 -3.52 -7.19 30.13
N PRO A 90 -2.62 -6.20 29.96
CA PRO A 90 -1.58 -6.26 28.95
C PRO A 90 -0.74 -7.54 29.04
N ALA A 91 -0.39 -8.07 27.87
CA ALA A 91 0.47 -9.24 27.75
C ALA A 91 1.74 -8.91 26.97
N MET A 92 2.87 -9.33 27.51
CA MET A 92 4.17 -9.25 26.86
C MET A 92 4.64 -10.66 26.48
N GLN A 93 4.63 -10.96 25.19
CA GLN A 93 5.09 -12.23 24.64
C GLN A 93 6.53 -12.09 24.14
N HIS A 94 7.32 -13.16 24.27
CA HIS A 94 8.70 -13.17 23.78
C HIS A 94 8.76 -13.25 22.26
N GLN A 95 9.61 -12.42 21.64
CA GLN A 95 9.78 -12.38 20.18
C GLN A 95 10.13 -13.76 19.62
N ARG A 96 9.46 -14.17 18.54
CA ARG A 96 9.78 -15.42 17.84
C ARG A 96 11.15 -15.34 17.17
N ARG A 97 11.91 -16.44 17.23
CA ARG A 97 13.16 -16.57 16.46
C ARG A 97 12.82 -16.66 14.98
N VAL A 98 13.31 -15.71 14.21
CA VAL A 98 13.15 -15.67 12.76
C VAL A 98 14.32 -16.39 12.08
N ASN A 99 14.06 -17.08 10.97
CA ASN A 99 15.11 -17.64 10.13
C ASN A 99 16.01 -16.52 9.58
N PRO A 100 17.34 -16.56 9.77
CA PRO A 100 18.24 -15.53 9.25
C PRO A 100 18.08 -15.25 7.75
N ARG A 101 17.71 -16.27 6.95
CA ARG A 101 17.50 -16.12 5.49
C ARG A 101 16.38 -15.16 5.11
N ILE A 102 15.35 -15.00 5.96
CA ILE A 102 14.22 -14.11 5.69
C ILE A 102 14.31 -12.80 6.49
N HIS A 103 15.23 -12.71 7.45
CA HIS A 103 15.37 -11.54 8.32
C HIS A 103 15.58 -10.25 7.52
N ASP A 104 16.46 -10.28 6.51
CA ASP A 104 16.75 -9.11 5.69
C ASP A 104 15.55 -8.68 4.83
N VAL A 105 14.70 -9.63 4.43
CA VAL A 105 13.46 -9.32 3.71
C VAL A 105 12.47 -8.62 4.64
N ILE A 106 12.28 -9.15 5.85
CA ILE A 106 11.39 -8.54 6.86
C ILE A 106 11.87 -7.13 7.21
N LYS A 107 13.17 -6.96 7.44
CA LYS A 107 13.75 -5.65 7.76
C LYS A 107 13.44 -4.63 6.65
N LYS A 108 13.66 -4.99 5.39
CA LYS A 108 13.34 -4.13 4.24
C LYS A 108 11.86 -3.77 4.17
N GLU A 109 10.95 -4.71 4.44
CA GLU A 109 9.52 -4.41 4.45
C GLU A 109 9.12 -3.51 5.62
N VAL A 110 9.69 -3.71 6.81
CA VAL A 110 9.45 -2.84 7.98
C VAL A 110 9.94 -1.42 7.70
N GLU A 111 11.13 -1.25 7.12
CA GLU A 111 11.67 0.05 6.73
C GLU A 111 10.76 0.75 5.70
N LYS A 112 10.25 0.03 4.69
CA LYS A 112 9.27 0.59 3.74
C LYS A 112 7.99 1.10 4.40
N LEU A 113 7.43 0.33 5.34
CA LEU A 113 6.22 0.73 6.07
C LEU A 113 6.48 1.95 6.97
N PHE A 114 7.67 2.01 7.58
CA PHE A 114 8.10 3.11 8.42
C PHE A 114 8.30 4.40 7.60
N ASP A 115 9.00 4.31 6.47
CA ASP A 115 9.23 5.45 5.56
C ASP A 115 7.92 6.01 4.99
N ALA A 116 6.92 5.14 4.78
CA ALA A 116 5.57 5.55 4.36
C ALA A 116 4.73 6.16 5.50
N GLY A 117 5.20 6.14 6.75
CA GLY A 117 4.49 6.66 7.91
C GLY A 117 3.29 5.81 8.35
N LEU A 118 3.19 4.56 7.88
CA LEU A 118 2.12 3.62 8.27
C LEU A 118 2.36 3.00 9.65
N ILE A 119 3.63 2.88 10.04
CA ILE A 119 4.05 2.41 11.37
C ILE A 119 5.01 3.43 11.99
N TYR A 120 5.06 3.45 13.32
CA TYR A 120 5.96 4.31 14.07
C TYR A 120 6.49 3.57 15.30
N PRO A 121 7.69 3.91 15.80
CA PRO A 121 8.24 3.31 17.00
C PRO A 121 7.41 3.71 18.22
N ILE A 122 7.14 2.73 19.08
CA ILE A 122 6.54 2.94 20.40
C ILE A 122 7.53 2.45 21.45
N SER A 123 7.77 3.28 22.46
CA SER A 123 8.62 2.93 23.59
C SER A 123 7.76 2.30 24.70
N ASP A 124 8.31 1.30 25.39
CA ASP A 124 7.79 0.75 26.64
C ASP A 124 6.32 0.28 26.61
N SER A 125 5.85 -0.22 25.45
CA SER A 125 4.51 -0.79 25.35
C SER A 125 4.36 -2.02 26.27
N PRO A 126 3.36 -2.05 27.16
CA PRO A 126 3.06 -3.24 27.96
C PRO A 126 2.42 -4.36 27.12
N TRP A 127 2.10 -4.06 25.85
CA TRP A 127 1.58 -4.98 24.86
C TRP A 127 2.69 -5.38 23.88
N VAL A 128 3.07 -6.66 23.88
CA VAL A 128 4.02 -7.21 22.91
C VAL A 128 3.50 -8.55 22.41
N SER A 129 3.36 -8.68 21.08
CA SER A 129 3.02 -9.90 20.37
C SER A 129 4.13 -10.29 19.38
N PRO A 130 4.43 -11.58 19.20
CA PRO A 130 5.61 -12.04 18.49
C PRO A 130 5.43 -12.26 16.99
#